data_AF-A0A7W1PA40-F1
#
_entry.id   AF-A0A7W1PA40-F1
#
_cell.length_a   1.000
_cell.length_b   1.000
_cell.length_c   1.000
_cell.angle_alpha   90.00
_cell.angle_beta   90.00
_cell.angle_gamma   90.00
#
_symmetry.space_group_name_H-M   'P 1'
#
loop_
_entity.id
_entity.type
_entity.pdbx_description
1 polymer ?
#
loop_
_entity_poly.entity_id
_entity_poly.type
_entity_poly.pdbx_seq_one_letter_code
_entity_poly.pdbx_strand_id
1 'polypeptide(L)'
;MSKSERSIRRGLEEAVAYAVGRGRSASYRVHVPDRVDVRAIRRKLGMTQRVFAARFGFNINTLRHWEQGRREPEGPARAYLLVIDRAPEAVQRALRIA
;
A
#
# COMPACT_ATOMS: atom_id res chain seq x y z
N MET A 1 -39.75 12.04 5.60
CA MET A 1 -38.28 12.05 5.44
C MET A 1 -37.90 12.03 3.96
N SER A 2 -36.99 12.91 3.53
CA SER A 2 -36.52 12.98 2.15
C SER A 2 -35.50 11.87 1.84
N LYS A 3 -35.25 11.60 0.54
CA LYS A 3 -34.19 10.67 0.12
C LYS A 3 -32.82 11.10 0.63
N SER A 4 -32.56 12.42 0.61
CA SER A 4 -31.31 13.02 1.06
C SER A 4 -31.12 12.86 2.58
N GLU A 5 -32.17 13.07 3.36
CA GLU A 5 -32.14 12.89 4.82
C GLU A 5 -31.78 11.44 5.22
N ARG A 6 -32.38 10.46 4.55
CA ARG A 6 -32.05 9.03 4.76
C ARG A 6 -30.59 8.72 4.40
N SER A 7 -30.07 9.31 3.32
CA SER A 7 -28.69 9.10 2.88
C SER A 7 -27.67 9.69 3.86
N ILE A 8 -27.95 10.89 4.39
CA ILE A 8 -27.08 11.56 5.36
C ILE A 8 -27.06 10.78 6.68
N ARG A 9 -28.23 10.39 7.20
CA ARG A 9 -28.33 9.59 8.43
C ARG A 9 -27.55 8.29 8.29
N ARG A 10 -27.71 7.57 7.18
CA ARG A 10 -26.97 6.32 6.91
C ARG A 10 -25.46 6.53 6.90
N GLY A 11 -24.97 7.59 6.24
CA GLY A 11 -23.54 7.89 6.21
C GLY A 11 -22.96 8.24 7.59
N LEU A 12 -23.73 8.94 8.43
CA LEU A 12 -23.31 9.26 9.81
C LEU A 12 -23.30 8.00 10.70
N GLU A 13 -24.28 7.12 10.57
CA GLU A 13 -24.30 5.82 11.27
C GLU A 13 -23.11 4.94 10.86
N GLU A 14 -22.77 4.91 9.57
CA GLU A 14 -21.58 4.23 9.04
C GLU A 14 -20.28 4.82 9.63
N ALA A 15 -20.17 6.15 9.75
CA ALA A 15 -19.01 6.82 10.33
C ALA A 15 -18.85 6.54 11.83
N VAL A 16 -19.95 6.54 12.60
CA VAL A 16 -19.93 6.19 14.03
C VAL A 16 -19.51 4.72 14.20
N ALA A 17 -20.07 3.82 13.39
CA ALA A 17 -19.69 2.40 13.42
C ALA A 17 -18.19 2.19 13.14
N TYR A 18 -17.61 2.93 12.18
CA TYR A 18 -16.17 2.93 11.92
C TYR A 18 -15.35 3.40 13.13
N ALA A 19 -15.72 4.54 13.72
CA ALA A 19 -15.00 5.12 14.86
C ALA A 19 -14.94 4.18 16.08
N VAL A 20 -15.97 3.37 16.30
CA VAL A 20 -16.05 2.40 17.42
C VAL A 20 -15.57 0.99 17.05
N GLY A 21 -14.95 0.81 15.87
CA GLY A 21 -14.42 -0.48 15.42
C GLY A 21 -15.48 -1.54 15.09
N ARG A 22 -16.73 -1.14 14.89
CA ARG A 22 -17.88 -2.01 14.52
C ARG A 22 -18.33 -1.85 13.06
N GLY A 23 -17.66 -0.99 12.30
CA GLY A 23 -17.97 -0.71 10.90
C GLY A 23 -17.70 -1.92 10.03
N ARG A 24 -18.63 -2.25 9.12
CA ARG A 24 -18.37 -3.22 8.06
C ARG A 24 -17.33 -2.62 7.12
N SER A 25 -16.24 -3.33 6.86
CA SER A 25 -15.15 -2.99 5.90
C SER A 25 -15.60 -2.83 4.43
N ALA A 26 -16.89 -2.67 4.16
CA ALA A 26 -17.51 -2.94 2.87
C ALA A 26 -17.41 -1.80 1.83
N SER A 27 -16.66 -0.72 2.05
CA SER A 27 -16.57 0.34 1.02
C SER A 27 -15.31 1.20 1.00
N TYR A 28 -14.23 0.88 1.73
CA TYR A 28 -13.01 1.67 1.55
C TYR A 28 -12.32 1.26 0.24
N ARG A 29 -12.26 2.20 -0.72
CA ARG A 29 -11.27 2.07 -1.80
C ARG A 29 -9.90 2.32 -1.17
N VAL A 30 -9.00 1.36 -1.31
CA VAL A 30 -7.61 1.55 -0.92
C VAL A 30 -7.02 2.62 -1.84
N HIS A 31 -6.71 3.78 -1.26
CA HIS A 31 -6.04 4.85 -1.99
C HIS A 31 -4.53 4.59 -1.99
N VAL A 32 -4.04 4.01 -3.08
CA VAL A 32 -2.61 3.87 -3.34
C VAL A 32 -2.15 5.14 -4.05
N PRO A 33 -1.09 5.83 -3.58
CA PRO A 33 -0.54 6.97 -4.29
C PRO A 33 -0.22 6.63 -5.74
N ASP A 34 -0.48 7.59 -6.65
CA ASP A 34 -0.19 7.41 -8.08
C ASP A 34 1.30 7.26 -8.35
N ARG A 35 2.14 7.92 -7.53
CA ARG A 35 3.59 7.86 -7.61
C ARG A 35 4.19 7.34 -6.30
N VAL A 36 5.21 6.52 -6.44
CA VAL A 36 5.97 5.94 -5.33
C VAL A 36 7.45 6.11 -5.61
N ASP A 37 8.17 6.75 -4.69
CA ASP A 37 9.63 6.84 -4.77
C ASP A 37 10.26 5.55 -4.24
N VAL A 38 10.47 4.62 -5.18
CA VAL A 38 11.08 3.31 -4.91
C VAL A 38 12.48 3.45 -4.30
N ARG A 39 13.25 4.45 -4.74
CA ARG A 39 14.62 4.67 -4.27
C ARG A 39 14.61 5.14 -2.82
N ALA A 40 13.71 6.06 -2.47
CA ALA A 40 13.55 6.54 -1.10
C ALA A 40 13.17 5.40 -0.15
N ILE A 41 12.19 4.58 -0.52
CA ILE A 41 11.76 3.41 0.28
C ILE A 41 12.95 2.47 0.53
N ARG A 42 13.68 2.09 -0.54
CA ARG A 42 14.85 1.21 -0.39
C ARG A 42 15.93 1.83 0.50
N ARG A 43 16.23 3.12 0.33
CA ARG A 43 17.27 3.82 1.11
C ARG A 43 16.89 3.93 2.58
N LYS A 44 15.62 4.16 2.89
CA LYS A 44 15.09 4.17 4.27
C LYS A 44 15.37 2.85 4.99
N LEU A 45 15.34 1.73 4.26
CA LEU A 45 15.67 0.40 4.79
C LEU A 45 17.18 0.08 4.79
N GLY A 46 18.04 0.99 4.34
CA GLY A 46 19.50 0.79 4.31
C GLY A 46 19.97 -0.30 3.34
N MET A 47 19.15 -0.66 2.34
CA MET A 47 19.45 -1.80 1.45
C MET A 47 20.06 -1.38 0.12
N THR A 48 20.96 -2.20 -0.41
CA THR A 48 21.37 -2.11 -1.82
C THR A 48 20.21 -2.54 -2.72
N GLN A 49 20.24 -2.14 -4.00
CA GLN A 49 19.22 -2.56 -4.98
C GLN A 49 19.09 -4.09 -5.04
N ARG A 50 20.22 -4.82 -5.04
CA ARG A 50 20.24 -6.29 -5.11
C ARG A 50 19.60 -6.91 -3.87
N VAL A 51 19.94 -6.42 -2.68
CA VAL A 51 19.38 -6.92 -1.42
C VAL A 51 17.89 -6.64 -1.34
N PHE A 52 17.45 -5.43 -1.69
CA PHE A 52 16.04 -5.06 -1.69
C PHE A 52 15.23 -5.91 -2.68
N ALA A 53 15.74 -6.07 -3.91
CA ALA A 53 15.10 -6.88 -4.93
C ALA A 53 14.94 -8.34 -4.48
N ALA A 54 16.00 -8.96 -3.97
CA ALA A 54 15.96 -10.33 -3.48
C ALA A 54 15.04 -10.49 -2.27
N ARG A 55 15.10 -9.56 -1.30
CA ARG A 55 14.33 -9.65 -0.05
C ARG A 55 12.83 -9.50 -0.24
N PHE A 56 12.40 -8.71 -1.22
CA PHE A 56 10.98 -8.43 -1.47
C PHE A 56 10.45 -9.05 -2.76
N GLY A 57 11.23 -9.90 -3.44
CA GLY A 57 10.78 -10.65 -4.62
C GLY A 57 10.64 -9.81 -5.89
N PHE A 58 11.44 -8.75 -6.05
CA PHE A 58 11.50 -7.99 -7.30
C PHE A 58 12.61 -8.50 -8.22
N ASN A 59 12.40 -8.37 -9.53
CA ASN A 59 13.50 -8.45 -10.47
C ASN A 59 14.40 -7.21 -10.33
N ILE A 60 15.72 -7.42 -10.23
CA ILE A 60 16.70 -6.33 -10.05
C ILE A 60 16.68 -5.31 -11.19
N ASN A 61 16.43 -5.73 -12.42
CA ASN A 61 16.35 -4.84 -13.58
C ASN A 61 15.08 -4.00 -13.54
N THR A 62 13.94 -4.59 -13.14
CA THR A 62 12.70 -3.84 -12.91
C THR A 62 12.88 -2.76 -11.85
N LEU A 63 13.49 -3.11 -10.71
CA LEU A 63 13.80 -2.15 -9.64
C LEU A 63 14.67 -0.99 -10.16
N ARG A 64 15.71 -1.29 -10.95
CA ARG A 64 16.56 -0.27 -11.57
C ARG A 64 15.80 0.63 -12.52
N HIS A 65 14.93 0.08 -13.36
CA HIS A 65 14.11 0.86 -14.29
C HIS A 65 13.19 1.84 -13.53
N TRP A 66 12.61 1.41 -12.41
CA TRP A 66 11.82 2.28 -11.53
C TRP A 66 12.66 3.38 -10.88
N GLU A 67 13.78 3.01 -10.25
CA GLU A 67 14.63 4.01 -9.57
C GLU A 67 15.34 4.99 -10.52
N GLN A 68 15.40 4.68 -11.81
CA GLN A 68 15.91 5.56 -12.86
C GLN A 68 14.82 6.35 -13.58
N GLY A 69 13.54 6.10 -13.27
CA GLY A 69 12.40 6.75 -13.93
C GLY A 69 12.14 6.29 -15.38
N ARG A 70 12.77 5.19 -15.82
CA ARG A 70 12.51 4.60 -17.16
C ARG A 70 11.16 3.92 -17.25
N ARG A 71 10.64 3.47 -16.11
CA ARG A 71 9.30 2.89 -15.92
C ARG A 71 8.78 3.30 -14.56
N GLU A 72 7.49 3.19 -14.34
CA GLU A 72 6.88 3.38 -13.02
C GLU A 72 6.28 2.05 -12.51
N PRO A 73 6.21 1.83 -11.19
CA PRO A 73 5.45 0.72 -10.64
C PRO A 73 3.95 0.93 -10.87
N GLU A 74 3.25 -0.14 -11.22
CA GLU A 74 1.82 -0.11 -11.56
C GLU A 74 0.97 -0.93 -10.59
N GLY A 75 -0.25 -0.44 -10.33
CA GLY A 75 -1.32 -1.13 -9.59
C GLY A 75 -0.82 -1.90 -8.34
N PRO A 76 -0.74 -3.25 -8.39
CA PRO A 76 -0.28 -4.06 -7.28
C PRO A 76 1.14 -3.73 -6.81
N ALA A 77 2.06 -3.37 -7.71
CA ALA A 77 3.44 -3.05 -7.35
C ALA A 77 3.52 -1.78 -6.47
N ARG A 78 2.71 -0.75 -6.76
CA ARG A 78 2.63 0.46 -5.92
C ARG A 78 2.07 0.14 -4.54
N ALA A 79 0.99 -0.64 -4.50
CA ALA A 79 0.38 -1.06 -3.24
C ALA A 79 1.40 -1.86 -2.40
N TYR A 80 2.12 -2.77 -3.04
CA TYR A 80 3.11 -3.60 -2.38
C TYR A 80 4.31 -2.80 -1.85
N LEU A 81 4.86 -1.90 -2.66
CA LEU A 81 5.92 -0.97 -2.23
C LEU A 81 5.47 -0.10 -1.03
N LEU A 82 4.21 0.30 -1.01
CA LEU A 82 3.64 1.07 0.10
C LEU A 82 3.53 0.24 1.38
N VAL A 83 3.17 -1.04 1.28
CA VAL A 83 3.17 -1.96 2.43
C VAL A 83 4.61 -2.19 2.91
N ILE A 84 5.58 -2.34 2.01
CA ILE A 84 7.00 -2.45 2.36
C ILE A 84 7.49 -1.20 3.10
N ASP A 85 7.11 0.01 2.66
CA ASP A 85 7.54 1.24 3.32
C ASP A 85 6.98 1.40 4.74
N ARG A 86 5.75 0.91 4.97
CA ARG A 86 5.04 1.07 6.24
C ARG A 86 5.25 -0.08 7.22
N ALA A 87 5.43 -1.30 6.73
CA ALA A 87 5.51 -2.51 7.52
C ALA A 87 6.48 -3.55 6.91
N PRO A 88 7.77 -3.20 6.71
CA PRO A 88 8.73 -4.05 6.01
C PRO A 88 8.94 -5.40 6.71
N GLU A 89 8.87 -5.45 8.04
CA GLU A 89 9.02 -6.67 8.84
C GLU A 89 7.82 -7.59 8.67
N ALA A 90 6.61 -7.05 8.52
CA ALA A 90 5.41 -7.85 8.28
C ALA A 90 5.49 -8.54 6.91
N VAL A 91 5.92 -7.79 5.89
CA VAL A 91 6.16 -8.36 4.55
C VAL A 91 7.25 -9.44 4.62
N GLN A 92 8.38 -9.15 5.25
CA GLN A 92 9.47 -10.13 5.39
C GLN A 92 8.99 -11.40 6.10
N ARG A 93 8.23 -11.27 7.21
CA ARG A 93 7.68 -12.43 7.91
C ARG A 93 6.74 -13.24 7.02
N ALA A 94 5.88 -12.58 6.24
CA ALA A 94 4.95 -13.23 5.34
C ALA A 94 5.63 -13.94 4.15
N LEU A 95 6.79 -13.45 3.72
CA LEU A 95 7.56 -14.03 2.62
C LEU A 95 8.56 -15.11 3.04
N ARG A 96 8.84 -15.27 4.33
CA ARG A 96 9.68 -16.38 4.80
C ARG A 96 8.96 -17.68 4.47
N ILE A 97 9.61 -18.50 3.65
CA ILE A 97 9.22 -19.89 3.47
C ILE A 97 9.29 -20.55 4.85
N ALA A 98 8.22 -21.24 5.24
CA ALA A 98 8.18 -22.06 6.46
C ALA A 98 9.18 -23.21 6.37
#